data_AF-A0A0R0C491-F1
#
_entry.id   AF-A0A0R0C491-F1
#
_cell.length_a   1.000
_cell.length_b   1.000
_cell.length_c   1.000
_cell.angle_alpha   90.00
_cell.angle_beta   90.00
_cell.angle_gamma   90.00
#
_symmetry.space_group_name_H-M   'P 1'
#
loop_
_entity.id
_entity.type
_entity.pdbx_description
1 polymer ?
#
loop_
_entity_poly.entity_id
_entity_poly.type
_entity_poly.pdbx_seq_one_letter_code
_entity_poly.pdbx_strand_id
1 'polypeptide(L)'
;MHLTDWPEISTSNAHQLERSLGSALRSEIRKKFQAGASVPLPRTKPSNGVNIHLSAGESLKVLVHNEIVKSRMTHEALARSLSIPAPSLKHALDLEHPVDVDLLSSVVAAVGKRLIAYIS
;
A
#
# COMPACT_ATOMS: atom_id res chain seq x y z
N MET A 1 17.58 -14.47 5.21
CA MET A 1 16.69 -14.55 4.03
C MET A 1 16.10 -13.18 3.77
N HIS A 2 15.91 -12.78 2.50
CA HIS A 2 15.39 -11.46 2.13
C HIS A 2 14.21 -11.58 1.15
N LEU A 3 13.44 -10.50 1.01
CA LEU A 3 12.39 -10.42 -0.01
C LEU A 3 12.99 -9.98 -1.34
N THR A 4 12.64 -10.65 -2.44
CA THR A 4 13.21 -10.36 -3.77
C THR A 4 12.90 -8.94 -4.25
N ASP A 5 11.68 -8.47 -4.00
CA ASP A 5 11.22 -7.15 -4.44
C ASP A 5 11.55 -6.04 -3.42
N TRP A 6 12.07 -6.44 -2.25
CA TRP A 6 12.50 -5.56 -1.16
C TRP A 6 13.81 -6.08 -0.54
N PRO A 7 14.95 -5.92 -1.23
CA PRO A 7 16.23 -6.46 -0.79
C PRO A 7 16.68 -5.94 0.58
N GLU A 8 16.24 -4.75 0.97
CA GLU A 8 16.47 -4.14 2.28
C GLU A 8 15.76 -4.89 3.43
N ILE A 9 14.70 -5.64 3.12
CA ILE A 9 13.95 -6.44 4.09
C ILE A 9 14.58 -7.82 4.19
N SER A 10 15.24 -8.09 5.32
CA SER A 10 15.82 -9.38 5.61
C SER A 10 15.64 -9.80 7.07
N THR A 11 15.67 -11.11 7.31
CA THR A 11 15.70 -11.67 8.66
C THR A 11 16.60 -12.89 8.73
N SER A 12 17.21 -13.09 9.90
CA SER A 12 17.96 -14.29 10.28
C SER A 12 17.13 -15.27 11.13
N ASN A 13 15.93 -14.88 11.58
CA ASN A 13 15.08 -15.74 12.40
C ASN A 13 14.27 -16.72 11.54
N ALA A 14 14.75 -17.96 11.44
CA ALA A 14 14.10 -19.01 10.67
C ALA A 14 12.77 -19.49 11.28
N HIS A 15 12.62 -19.47 12.61
CA HIS A 15 11.45 -20.02 13.30
C HIS A 15 10.19 -19.17 13.17
N GLN A 16 10.34 -17.88 12.89
CA GLN A 16 9.23 -16.93 12.72
C GLN A 16 9.36 -16.10 11.43
N LEU A 17 10.00 -16.69 10.43
CA LEU A 17 10.39 -16.06 9.17
C LEU A 17 9.29 -15.18 8.55
N GLU A 18 8.11 -15.75 8.29
CA GLU A 18 7.00 -15.02 7.66
C GLU A 18 6.45 -13.89 8.53
N ARG A 19 6.35 -14.10 9.85
CA ARG A 19 5.88 -13.06 10.78
C ARG A 19 6.86 -11.89 10.85
N SER A 20 8.16 -12.19 10.97
CA SER A 20 9.20 -11.16 11.00
C SER A 20 9.27 -10.38 9.69
N LEU A 21 9.29 -11.07 8.54
CA LEU A 21 9.29 -10.43 7.23
C LEU A 21 8.00 -9.65 6.96
N GLY A 22 6.85 -10.17 7.41
CA GLY A 22 5.55 -9.52 7.27
C GLY A 22 5.42 -8.24 8.07
N SER A 23 5.97 -8.19 9.28
CA SER A 23 6.05 -6.97 10.09
C SER A 23 6.99 -5.95 9.46
N ALA A 24 8.19 -6.39 9.04
CA ALA A 24 9.17 -5.53 8.39
C ALA A 24 8.63 -4.93 7.08
N LEU A 25 7.92 -5.72 6.26
CA LEU A 25 7.29 -5.25 5.02
C LEU A 25 6.26 -4.15 5.28
N ARG A 26 5.36 -4.34 6.25
CA ARG A 26 4.35 -3.32 6.59
C ARG A 26 5.00 -2.03 7.10
N SER A 27 6.07 -2.16 7.88
CA SER A 27 6.86 -1.02 8.36
C SER A 27 7.49 -0.23 7.21
N GLU A 28 8.13 -0.91 6.26
CA GLU A 28 8.75 -0.25 5.10
C GLU A 28 7.73 0.36 4.13
N ILE A 29 6.58 -0.31 3.90
CA ILE A 29 5.48 0.28 3.13
C ILE A 29 5.03 1.60 3.77
N ARG A 30 4.89 1.65 5.10
CA ARG A 30 4.48 2.87 5.81
C ARG A 30 5.51 3.99 5.67
N LYS A 31 6.80 3.67 5.73
CA LYS A 31 7.87 4.66 5.48
C LYS A 31 7.76 5.24 4.07
N LYS A 32 7.50 4.40 3.05
CA LYS A 32 7.26 4.89 1.69
C LYS A 32 6.01 5.76 1.57
N PHE A 33 4.92 5.40 2.26
CA PHE A 33 3.70 6.22 2.31
C PHE A 33 4.00 7.61 2.90
N GLN A 34 4.72 7.66 4.03
CA GLN A 34 5.11 8.92 4.67
C GLN A 34 6.04 9.76 3.80
N ALA A 35 6.94 9.12 3.06
CA ALA A 35 7.85 9.79 2.12
C ALA A 35 7.17 10.21 0.80
N GLY A 36 5.89 9.86 0.57
CA GLY A 36 5.24 10.08 -0.73
C GLY A 36 5.89 9.31 -1.87
N ALA A 37 6.59 8.21 -1.56
CA ALA A 37 7.32 7.39 -2.53
C ALA A 37 6.45 6.21 -3.01
N SER A 38 6.65 5.79 -4.26
CA SER A 38 5.95 4.61 -4.79
C SER A 38 6.42 3.33 -4.10
N VAL A 39 5.46 2.44 -3.86
CA VAL A 39 5.67 1.11 -3.32
C VAL A 39 5.90 0.12 -4.46
N PRO A 40 7.04 -0.60 -4.47
CA PRO A 40 7.29 -1.67 -5.45
C PRO A 40 6.17 -2.72 -5.42
N LEU A 41 5.63 -3.03 -6.60
CA LEU A 41 4.66 -4.11 -6.76
C LEU A 41 5.41 -5.45 -6.91
N PRO A 42 4.84 -6.56 -6.39
CA PRO A 42 5.46 -7.87 -6.52
C PRO A 42 5.53 -8.30 -7.99
N ARG A 43 6.49 -9.17 -8.31
CA ARG A 43 6.58 -9.78 -9.64
C ARG A 43 5.32 -10.59 -9.96
N THR A 44 4.92 -10.58 -11.24
CA THR A 44 3.71 -11.26 -11.74
C THR A 44 3.71 -12.78 -11.54
N LYS A 45 4.89 -13.38 -11.33
CA LYS A 45 5.04 -14.81 -11.01
C LYS A 45 5.69 -14.94 -9.63
N PRO A 46 4.97 -15.47 -8.62
CA PRO A 46 5.57 -15.81 -7.34
C PRO A 46 6.75 -16.73 -7.58
N SER A 47 7.88 -16.44 -6.93
CA SER A 47 9.00 -17.38 -6.92
C SER A 47 8.70 -18.52 -5.94
N ASN A 48 9.43 -19.64 -6.05
CA ASN A 48 9.39 -20.74 -5.07
C ASN A 48 9.96 -20.34 -3.67
N GLY A 49 10.14 -19.05 -3.41
CA GLY A 49 10.60 -18.50 -2.14
C GLY A 49 9.44 -18.14 -1.20
N VAL A 50 9.77 -17.39 -0.14
CA VAL A 50 8.80 -16.91 0.84
C VAL A 50 7.96 -15.81 0.23
N ASN A 51 6.64 -15.98 0.26
CA ASN A 51 5.68 -14.99 -0.19
C ASN A 51 4.95 -14.41 1.03
N ILE A 52 5.05 -13.09 1.19
CA ILE A 52 4.37 -12.38 2.28
C ILE A 52 3.09 -11.78 1.72
N HIS A 53 1.97 -12.26 2.26
CA HIS A 53 0.65 -11.80 1.84
C HIS A 53 0.25 -10.53 2.59
N LEU A 54 -0.15 -9.53 1.81
CA LEU A 54 -0.95 -8.41 2.28
C LEU A 54 -2.43 -8.83 2.25
N SER A 55 -3.21 -8.34 3.20
CA SER A 55 -4.67 -8.45 3.12
C SER A 55 -5.19 -7.64 1.93
N ALA A 56 -6.41 -7.96 1.46
CA ALA A 56 -7.04 -7.20 0.37
C ALA A 56 -7.09 -5.68 0.65
N GLY A 57 -7.31 -5.32 1.90
CA GLY A 57 -7.32 -3.93 2.36
C GLY A 57 -5.95 -3.24 2.28
N GLU A 58 -4.91 -3.91 2.74
CA GLU A 58 -3.53 -3.42 2.66
C GLU A 58 -3.08 -3.27 1.20
N SER A 59 -3.36 -4.28 0.37
CA SER A 59 -3.10 -4.24 -1.08
C SER A 59 -3.84 -3.08 -1.74
N LEU A 60 -5.11 -2.86 -1.39
CA LEU A 60 -5.88 -1.76 -1.94
C LEU A 60 -5.23 -0.41 -1.61
N LYS A 61 -4.85 -0.17 -0.35
CA LYS A 61 -4.17 1.07 0.05
C LYS A 61 -2.85 1.28 -0.69
N VAL A 62 -2.06 0.23 -0.88
CA VAL A 62 -0.83 0.27 -1.69
C VAL A 62 -1.11 0.69 -3.14
N LEU A 63 -2.12 0.10 -3.77
CA LEU A 63 -2.48 0.43 -5.15
C LEU A 63 -2.96 1.88 -5.28
N VAL A 64 -3.82 2.34 -4.36
CA VAL A 64 -4.32 3.72 -4.35
C VAL A 64 -3.18 4.71 -4.13
N HIS A 65 -2.31 4.47 -3.15
CA HIS A 65 -1.13 5.30 -2.89
C HIS A 65 -0.24 5.43 -4.14
N ASN A 66 0.04 4.32 -4.81
CA ASN A 66 0.86 4.33 -6.02
C ASN A 66 0.24 5.17 -7.15
N GLU A 67 -1.08 5.13 -7.33
CA GLU A 67 -1.76 5.96 -8.33
C GLU A 67 -1.75 7.45 -7.95
N ILE A 68 -1.83 7.80 -6.66
CA ILE A 68 -1.65 9.19 -6.18
C ILE A 68 -0.23 9.69 -6.47
N VAL A 69 0.78 8.89 -6.13
CA VAL A 69 2.19 9.25 -6.41
C VAL A 69 2.40 9.44 -7.91
N LYS A 70 1.83 8.57 -8.74
CA LYS A 70 1.92 8.64 -10.19
C LYS A 70 1.21 9.86 -10.79
N SER A 71 0.08 10.28 -10.21
CA SER A 71 -0.64 11.49 -10.62
C SER A 71 0.05 12.78 -10.17
N ARG A 72 1.08 12.69 -9.31
CA ARG A 72 1.83 13.83 -8.73
C ARG A 72 0.95 14.80 -7.95
N MET A 73 -0.23 14.35 -7.49
CA MET A 73 -1.10 15.15 -6.63
C MET A 73 -0.62 15.07 -5.18
N THR A 74 -0.62 16.21 -4.49
CA THR A 74 -0.37 16.22 -3.04
C THR A 74 -1.62 15.74 -2.30
N HIS A 75 -1.45 15.18 -1.11
CA HIS A 75 -2.58 14.80 -0.26
C HIS A 75 -3.49 16.00 0.05
N GLU A 76 -2.93 17.20 0.20
CA GLU A 76 -3.69 18.42 0.45
C GLU A 76 -4.52 18.86 -0.77
N ALA A 77 -4.00 18.67 -1.99
CA ALA A 77 -4.76 18.94 -3.21
C ALA A 77 -5.90 17.93 -3.41
N LEU A 78 -5.60 16.65 -3.17
CA LEU A 78 -6.57 15.57 -3.30
C LEU A 78 -7.69 15.64 -2.25
N ALA A 79 -7.34 15.93 -0.99
CA ALA A 79 -8.32 16.13 0.06
C ALA A 79 -9.26 17.31 -0.26
N ARG A 80 -8.71 18.41 -0.79
CA ARG A 80 -9.51 19.55 -1.26
C ARG A 80 -10.44 19.19 -2.41
N SER A 81 -9.99 18.44 -3.41
CA SER A 81 -10.87 18.03 -4.53
C SER A 81 -12.01 17.12 -4.08
N LEU A 82 -11.81 16.37 -2.99
CA LEU A 82 -12.82 15.49 -2.39
C LEU A 82 -13.66 16.18 -1.31
N SER A 83 -13.41 17.46 -1.02
CA SER A 83 -14.06 18.20 0.07
C SER A 83 -13.95 17.50 1.45
N ILE A 84 -12.82 16.85 1.71
CA ILE A 84 -12.54 16.17 2.99
C ILE A 84 -11.34 16.80 3.71
N PRO A 85 -11.24 16.66 5.05
CA PRO A 85 -10.04 17.06 5.77
C PRO A 85 -8.82 16.24 5.33
N ALA A 86 -7.67 16.91 5.12
CA ALA A 86 -6.42 16.24 4.77
C ALA A 86 -5.98 15.15 5.80
N PRO A 87 -6.19 15.32 7.13
CA PRO A 87 -5.93 14.26 8.09
C PRO A 87 -6.78 13.00 7.85
N SER A 88 -8.03 13.16 7.43
CA SER A 88 -8.92 12.03 7.10
C SER A 88 -8.39 11.23 5.92
N LEU A 89 -7.88 11.91 4.88
CA LEU A 89 -7.25 11.24 3.74
C LEU A 89 -5.98 10.49 4.16
N LYS A 90 -5.12 11.11 4.99
CA LYS A 90 -3.89 10.45 5.50
C LYS A 90 -4.23 9.21 6.33
N HIS A 91 -5.26 9.30 7.18
CA HIS A 91 -5.75 8.18 7.98
C HIS A 91 -6.34 7.06 7.11
N ALA A 92 -7.07 7.40 6.04
CA ALA A 92 -7.62 6.42 5.11
C ALA A 92 -6.53 5.63 4.37
N LEU A 93 -5.40 6.28 4.06
CA LEU A 93 -4.26 5.65 3.39
C LEU A 93 -3.31 4.90 4.35
N ASP A 94 -3.42 5.12 5.66
CA ASP A 94 -2.57 4.42 6.63
C ASP A 94 -2.93 2.93 6.71
N LEU A 95 -1.90 2.09 6.67
CA LEU A 95 -2.00 0.64 6.55
C LEU A 95 -2.68 -0.03 7.76
N GLU A 96 -2.57 0.55 8.96
CA GLU A 96 -3.13 -0.02 10.21
C GLU A 96 -4.61 0.31 10.43
N HIS A 97 -5.11 1.33 9.75
CA HIS A 97 -6.50 1.72 9.93
C HIS A 97 -7.43 0.80 9.14
N PRO A 98 -8.69 0.66 9.56
CA PRO A 98 -9.71 -0.01 8.76
C PRO A 98 -9.77 0.55 7.35
N VAL A 99 -10.17 -0.30 6.40
CA VAL A 99 -10.32 0.08 5.00
C VAL A 99 -11.70 0.65 4.79
N ASP A 100 -11.75 1.88 4.29
CA ASP A 100 -12.96 2.51 3.77
C ASP A 100 -12.91 2.44 2.24
N VAL A 101 -13.64 1.47 1.67
CA VAL A 101 -13.61 1.20 0.23
C VAL A 101 -14.24 2.36 -0.56
N ASP A 102 -15.28 2.99 -0.03
CA ASP A 102 -15.99 4.08 -0.72
C ASP A 102 -15.13 5.34 -0.80
N LEU A 103 -14.44 5.66 0.29
CA LEU A 103 -13.46 6.74 0.31
C LEU A 103 -12.29 6.46 -0.62
N LEU A 104 -11.70 5.26 -0.54
CA LEU A 104 -10.58 4.89 -1.42
C LEU A 104 -11.01 4.89 -2.89
N SER A 105 -12.23 4.43 -3.21
CA SER A 105 -12.80 4.50 -4.56
C SER A 105 -12.89 5.95 -5.05
N SER A 106 -13.39 6.86 -4.21
CA SER A 106 -13.47 8.29 -4.52
C SER A 106 -12.09 8.91 -4.75
N VAL A 107 -11.10 8.51 -3.95
CA VAL A 107 -9.71 8.93 -4.10
C VAL A 107 -9.12 8.51 -5.45
N VAL A 108 -9.29 7.24 -5.85
CA VAL A 108 -8.78 6.80 -7.16
C VAL A 108 -9.55 7.44 -8.33
N ALA A 109 -10.84 7.71 -8.14
CA ALA A 109 -11.65 8.43 -9.14
C ALA A 109 -11.14 9.85 -9.37
N ALA A 110 -10.75 10.56 -8.32
CA ALA A 110 -10.19 11.91 -8.41
C ALA A 110 -8.85 11.96 -9.17
N VAL A 111 -8.09 10.85 -9.23
CA VAL A 111 -6.88 10.72 -10.06
C VAL A 111 -7.14 10.08 -11.43
N GLY A 112 -8.42 9.97 -11.84
CA GLY A 112 -8.82 9.47 -13.15
C GLY A 112 -8.74 7.94 -13.30
N LYS A 113 -8.83 7.19 -12.19
CA LYS A 113 -8.83 5.72 -12.16
C LYS A 113 -10.15 5.18 -11.62
N ARG A 114 -10.31 3.86 -11.67
CA ARG A 114 -11.49 3.17 -11.15
C ARG A 114 -11.06 1.95 -10.35
N LEU A 115 -11.72 1.73 -9.23
CA LEU A 115 -11.58 0.54 -8.42
C LEU A 115 -12.56 -0.53 -8.92
N ILE A 116 -12.06 -1.72 -9.22
CA ILE A 116 -12.88 -2.85 -9.68
C ILE A 116 -12.45 -4.08 -8.87
N ALA A 117 -13.42 -4.75 -8.27
CA ALA A 117 -13.21 -6.02 -7.59
C ALA A 117 -13.49 -7.18 -8.56
N TYR A 118 -12.60 -8.16 -8.56
CA TYR A 118 -12.79 -9.44 -9.25
C TYR A 118 -12.86 -10.54 -8.20
N ILE A 119 -13.86 -11.41 -8.32
CA ILE A 119 -13.99 -12.62 -7.51
C ILE A 119 -13.62 -13.77 -8.44
N SER A 120 -12.58 -14.52 -8.06
CA SER A 120 -12.07 -15.68 -8.78
C SER A 120 -12.22 -16.94 -7.96
#